data_AF-A0A915PGD5-F1
#
_entry.id   AF-A0A915PGD5-F1
#
_cell.length_a   1.000
_cell.length_b   1.000
_cell.length_c   1.000
_cell.angle_alpha   90.00
_cell.angle_beta   90.00
_cell.angle_gamma   90.00
#
_symmetry.space_group_name_H-M   'P 1'
#
loop_
_entity.id
_entity.type
_entity.pdbx_description
1 polymer ?
#
loop_
_entity_poly.entity_id
_entity_poly.type
_entity_poly.pdbx_seq_one_letter_code
_entity_poly.pdbx_strand_id
1 'polypeptide(L)'
;MIFLSISAIIMMCFSLGITTIYQAYNDNRVLDNNGNVIEQKDTYSTIGKTFRNLYWSFYGYLAPWDYKLIVGNAGPNQEPTEHPFSNYAGEIIVATFHITVVITLLNLMISMLVRTADTVLKNEDKEWKYTRCQIYAEYFEWFSAIPPPFNLIYNTTFALYRALSSEFKFVLPDLWIPIKIWEPAPNDVVMQDFLYLKLMRLLFERYRFSNEYHYQTIMKDDVERFIDKDKQTRPLLSFMNSPTMSSKMIAY
;
A
#
# COMPACT_ATOMS: atom_id res chain seq x y z
N MET A 1 3.99 2.74 -6.96
CA MET A 1 4.54 2.59 -8.34
C MET A 1 3.99 3.66 -9.30
N ILE A 2 2.68 3.70 -9.55
CA ILE A 2 2.06 4.63 -10.51
C ILE A 2 2.38 6.11 -10.19
N PHE A 3 2.43 6.48 -8.92
CA PHE A 3 2.80 7.82 -8.48
C PHE A 3 4.22 8.23 -8.89
N LEU A 4 5.21 7.39 -8.59
CA LEU A 4 6.60 7.68 -8.92
C LEU A 4 6.82 7.72 -10.43
N SER A 5 6.14 6.86 -11.20
CA SER A 5 6.26 6.86 -12.65
C SER A 5 5.69 8.12 -13.30
N ILE A 6 4.52 8.60 -12.83
CA ILE A 6 3.91 9.84 -13.35
C ILE A 6 4.80 11.05 -13.01
N SER A 7 5.30 11.13 -11.77
CA SER A 7 6.24 12.19 -11.37
C SER A 7 7.52 12.19 -12.21
N ALA A 8 8.10 11.02 -12.48
CA ALA A 8 9.29 10.89 -13.32
C ALA A 8 9.06 11.36 -14.76
N ILE A 9 7.90 11.04 -15.36
CA ILE A 9 7.53 11.49 -16.71
C ILE A 9 7.40 13.02 -16.76
N ILE A 10 6.75 13.62 -15.76
CA ILE A 10 6.61 15.08 -15.66
C ILE A 10 7.98 15.74 -15.53
N MET A 11 8.83 15.27 -14.61
CA MET A 11 10.19 15.79 -14.44
C MET A 11 11.00 15.69 -15.73
N MET A 12 10.88 14.60 -16.48
CA MET A 12 11.59 14.42 -17.75
C MET A 12 11.10 15.39 -18.84
N CYS A 13 9.78 15.62 -18.92
CA CYS A 13 9.19 16.57 -19.86
C CYS A 13 9.65 18.01 -19.60
N PHE A 14 9.57 18.47 -18.34
CA PHE A 14 10.04 19.80 -17.96
C PHE A 14 11.56 19.93 -18.09
N SER A 15 12.31 18.85 -17.82
CA SER A 15 13.76 18.83 -18.02
C SER A 15 14.14 19.04 -19.48
N LEU A 16 13.39 18.44 -20.42
CA LEU A 16 13.58 18.69 -21.85
C LEU A 16 13.27 20.16 -22.21
N GLY A 17 12.14 20.69 -21.73
CA GLY A 17 11.73 22.06 -22.03
C GLY A 17 12.66 23.15 -21.47
N ILE A 18 13.26 22.93 -20.30
CA ILE A 18 14.24 23.88 -19.73
C ILE A 18 15.58 23.75 -20.46
N THR A 19 16.03 22.52 -20.73
CA THR A 19 17.31 22.30 -21.42
C THR A 19 17.32 22.96 -22.79
N THR A 20 16.22 22.89 -23.57
CA THR A 20 16.16 23.52 -24.90
C THR A 20 16.29 25.04 -24.86
N ILE A 21 15.82 25.70 -23.81
CA ILE A 21 15.92 27.16 -23.63
C ILE A 21 17.33 27.55 -23.17
N TYR A 22 17.89 26.80 -22.22
CA TYR A 22 19.16 27.16 -21.57
C TYR A 22 20.40 26.69 -22.35
N GLN A 23 20.29 25.66 -23.18
CA GLN A 23 21.42 25.12 -23.95
C GLN A 23 22.04 26.15 -24.91
N ALA A 24 21.25 27.11 -25.41
CA ALA A 24 21.73 28.19 -26.28
C ALA A 24 22.61 29.23 -25.56
N TYR A 25 22.60 29.24 -24.22
CA TYR A 25 23.34 30.18 -23.38
C TYR A 25 24.49 29.51 -22.61
N ASN A 26 24.84 28.27 -22.96
CA ASN A 26 25.95 27.56 -22.34
C ASN A 26 27.29 28.30 -22.60
N ASP A 27 28.18 28.29 -21.61
CA ASP A 27 29.51 28.89 -21.65
C ASP A 27 29.55 30.42 -21.86
N ASN A 28 28.42 31.10 -21.72
CA ASN A 28 28.38 32.56 -21.75
C ASN A 28 29.10 33.17 -20.54
N ARG A 29 29.85 34.22 -20.81
CA ARG A 29 30.64 34.96 -19.82
C ARG A 29 30.29 36.44 -19.92
N VAL A 30 30.04 37.05 -18.77
CA VAL A 30 29.85 38.50 -18.65
C VAL A 30 30.99 39.10 -17.85
N LEU A 31 31.54 40.19 -18.35
CA LEU A 31 32.45 41.04 -17.60
C LEU A 31 31.61 42.04 -16.81
N ASP A 32 31.67 41.94 -15.48
CA ASP A 32 31.05 42.90 -14.57
C ASP A 32 31.78 44.26 -14.63
N ASN A 33 31.10 45.34 -14.22
CA ASN A 33 31.67 46.69 -14.18
C ASN A 33 32.92 46.79 -13.27
N ASN A 34 33.12 45.81 -12.39
CA ASN A 34 34.27 45.69 -11.50
C ASN A 34 35.42 44.84 -12.08
N GLY A 35 35.31 44.36 -13.32
CA GLY A 35 36.31 43.51 -13.99
C GLY A 35 36.24 42.03 -13.61
N ASN A 36 35.23 41.60 -12.86
CA ASN A 36 35.01 40.19 -12.52
C ASN A 36 34.30 39.46 -13.66
N VAL A 37 34.74 38.25 -13.98
CA VAL A 37 34.07 37.39 -14.97
C VAL A 37 33.01 36.56 -14.25
N ILE A 38 31.74 36.78 -14.60
CA ILE A 38 30.62 35.96 -14.14
C ILE A 38 30.27 34.99 -15.26
N GLU A 39 30.45 33.70 -15.02
CA GLU A 39 30.14 32.64 -15.97
C GLU A 39 28.73 32.06 -15.70
N GLN A 40 28.03 31.68 -16.78
CA GLN A 40 26.75 30.99 -16.68
C GLN A 40 26.91 29.67 -15.91
N LYS A 41 26.07 29.44 -14.89
CA LYS A 41 26.07 28.18 -14.16
C LYS A 41 25.63 27.04 -15.07
N ASP A 42 26.36 25.93 -14.99
CA ASP A 42 26.13 24.67 -15.73
C ASP A 42 24.90 23.88 -15.22
N THR A 43 23.93 24.57 -14.63
CA THR A 43 22.75 24.00 -13.95
C THR A 43 21.80 23.32 -14.95
N TYR A 44 21.65 23.88 -16.16
CA TYR A 44 20.65 23.46 -17.14
C TYR A 44 21.22 23.11 -18.53
N SER A 45 22.53 22.85 -18.61
CA SER A 45 23.22 22.66 -19.89
C SER A 45 22.90 21.34 -20.59
N THR A 46 22.63 20.29 -19.81
CA THR A 46 22.43 18.92 -20.27
C THR A 46 21.19 18.36 -19.63
N ILE A 47 20.42 17.57 -20.38
CA ILE A 47 19.18 16.97 -19.90
C ILE A 47 19.32 16.24 -18.55
N GLY A 48 20.41 15.52 -18.34
CA GLY A 48 20.65 14.79 -17.08
C GLY A 48 20.95 15.70 -15.89
N LYS A 49 21.68 16.81 -16.11
CA LYS A 49 21.96 17.81 -15.07
C LYS A 49 20.70 18.57 -14.70
N THR A 50 19.95 18.99 -15.71
CA THR A 50 18.63 19.62 -15.56
C THR A 50 17.70 18.71 -14.76
N PHE A 51 17.60 17.42 -15.12
CA PHE A 51 16.74 16.47 -14.41
C PHE A 51 17.13 16.32 -12.94
N ARG A 52 18.44 16.16 -12.65
CA ARG A 52 18.96 16.11 -11.28
C ARG A 52 18.63 17.39 -10.51
N ASN A 53 18.74 18.55 -11.14
CA ASN A 53 18.44 19.83 -10.48
C ASN A 53 16.94 20.02 -10.24
N LEU A 54 16.07 19.59 -11.16
CA LEU A 54 14.62 19.56 -10.96
C LEU A 54 14.23 18.59 -9.83
N TYR A 55 14.94 17.47 -9.67
CA TYR A 55 14.73 16.56 -8.55
C TYR A 55 15.07 17.23 -7.21
N TRP A 56 16.22 17.91 -7.10
CA TRP A 56 16.56 18.64 -5.86
C TRP A 56 15.63 19.83 -5.62
N SER A 57 15.13 20.43 -6.71
CA SER A 57 14.13 21.48 -6.66
C SER A 57 12.83 21.07 -5.99
N PHE A 58 12.41 19.81 -6.17
CA PHE A 58 11.24 19.28 -5.48
C PHE A 58 11.33 19.41 -3.95
N TYR A 59 12.54 19.29 -3.39
CA TYR A 59 12.80 19.45 -1.96
C TYR A 59 13.08 20.90 -1.55
N GLY A 60 12.97 21.86 -2.45
CA GLY A 60 13.19 23.28 -2.19
C GLY A 60 14.66 23.73 -2.27
N TYR A 61 15.56 22.92 -2.84
CA TYR A 61 16.98 23.28 -2.99
C TYR A 61 17.29 24.11 -4.25
N LEU A 62 16.29 24.73 -4.87
CA LEU A 62 16.48 25.56 -6.07
C LEU A 62 16.18 27.02 -5.74
N ALA A 63 17.21 27.86 -5.83
CA ALA A 63 17.07 29.25 -5.43
C ALA A 63 16.66 30.16 -6.59
N PRO A 64 15.90 31.24 -6.32
CA PRO A 64 15.46 32.20 -7.35
C PRO A 64 16.58 32.78 -8.22
N TRP A 65 17.78 32.93 -7.66
CA TRP A 65 18.93 33.48 -8.37
C TRP A 65 19.59 32.48 -9.32
N ASP A 66 19.28 31.19 -9.24
CA ASP A 66 19.85 30.16 -10.12
C ASP A 66 19.18 30.11 -11.50
N TYR A 67 18.11 30.88 -11.72
CA TYR A 67 17.40 31.00 -13.00
C TYR A 67 17.91 32.14 -13.89
N LYS A 68 18.72 33.06 -13.36
CA LYS A 68 19.18 34.21 -14.12
C LYS A 68 20.11 33.75 -15.26
N LEU A 69 19.71 34.01 -16.51
CA LEU A 69 20.55 33.77 -17.68
C LEU A 69 21.59 34.87 -17.83
N ILE A 70 22.82 34.44 -18.08
CA ILE A 70 23.95 35.27 -18.48
C ILE A 70 24.11 35.13 -19.99
N VAL A 71 23.97 36.24 -20.71
CA VAL A 71 23.98 36.26 -22.19
C VAL A 71 25.35 36.69 -22.73
N GLY A 72 25.94 37.74 -22.15
CA GLY A 72 27.23 38.29 -22.58
C GLY A 72 27.22 39.81 -22.60
N ASN A 73 28.35 40.40 -23.00
CA ASN A 73 28.50 41.84 -23.20
C ASN A 73 28.32 42.17 -24.68
N ALA A 74 27.58 43.23 -25.02
CA ALA A 74 27.41 43.66 -26.41
C ALA A 74 27.57 45.17 -26.58
N GLY A 75 27.82 45.59 -27.82
CA GLY A 75 28.01 47.01 -28.19
C GLY A 75 29.46 47.51 -28.07
N PRO A 76 29.73 48.77 -28.45
CA PRO A 76 31.08 49.36 -28.49
C PRO A 76 31.74 49.48 -27.11
N ASN A 77 30.93 49.60 -26.05
CA ASN A 77 31.36 49.83 -24.67
C ASN A 77 31.43 48.54 -23.83
N GLN A 78 31.20 47.36 -24.42
CA GLN A 78 31.10 46.07 -23.71
C GLN A 78 30.12 46.11 -22.52
N GLU A 79 28.92 46.66 -22.70
CA GLU A 79 27.93 46.70 -21.63
C GLU A 79 27.25 45.33 -21.46
N PRO A 80 26.97 44.90 -20.22
CA PRO A 80 26.27 43.63 -19.97
C PRO A 80 24.87 43.67 -20.59
N THR A 81 24.62 42.75 -21.52
CA THR A 81 23.32 42.62 -22.16
C THR A 81 22.48 41.53 -21.52
N GLU A 82 21.21 41.84 -21.27
CA GLU A 82 20.24 40.91 -20.72
C GLU A 82 19.17 40.57 -21.77
N HIS A 83 18.68 39.32 -21.75
CA HIS A 83 17.54 38.89 -22.55
C HIS A 83 16.32 38.70 -21.63
N PRO A 84 15.51 39.76 -21.42
CA PRO A 84 14.43 39.72 -20.43
C PRO A 84 13.38 38.66 -20.79
N PHE A 85 13.07 38.50 -22.08
CA PHE A 85 12.08 37.51 -22.53
C PHE A 85 12.47 36.08 -22.16
N SER A 86 13.72 35.67 -22.42
CA SER A 86 14.21 34.32 -22.09
C SER A 86 14.31 34.10 -20.58
N ASN A 87 14.69 35.12 -19.81
CA ASN A 87 14.69 35.08 -18.35
C ASN A 87 13.29 34.84 -17.78
N TYR A 88 12.31 35.64 -18.20
CA TYR A 88 10.93 35.47 -17.74
C TYR A 88 10.33 34.13 -18.19
N ALA A 89 10.61 33.68 -19.43
CA ALA A 89 10.15 32.39 -19.89
C ALA A 89 10.72 31.23 -19.04
N GLY A 90 12.01 31.28 -18.69
CA GLY A 90 12.64 30.29 -17.82
C GLY A 90 12.04 30.27 -16.41
N GLU A 91 11.83 31.45 -15.82
CA GLU A 91 11.20 31.59 -14.50
C GLU A 91 9.76 31.03 -14.48
N ILE A 92 8.96 31.35 -15.49
CA ILE A 92 7.57 30.88 -15.62
C ILE A 92 7.52 29.35 -15.78
N ILE A 93 8.43 28.75 -16.56
CA ILE A 93 8.45 27.29 -16.76
C ILE A 93 8.81 26.57 -15.47
N VAL A 94 9.81 27.05 -14.73
CA VAL A 94 10.19 26.47 -13.43
C VAL A 94 9.08 26.65 -12.40
N ALA A 95 8.44 27.83 -12.35
CA ALA A 95 7.29 28.07 -11.47
C ALA A 95 6.12 27.13 -11.79
N THR A 96 5.82 26.95 -13.09
CA THR A 96 4.77 26.03 -13.54
C THR A 96 5.12 24.58 -13.23
N PHE A 97 6.40 24.20 -13.33
CA PHE A 97 6.88 22.89 -12.89
C PHE A 97 6.58 22.66 -11.41
N HIS A 98 6.93 23.60 -10.53
CA HIS A 98 6.67 23.49 -9.09
C HIS A 98 5.19 23.34 -8.79
N ILE A 99 4.34 24.19 -9.38
CA ILE A 99 2.89 24.13 -9.21
C ILE A 99 2.36 22.77 -9.68
N THR A 100 2.77 22.33 -10.87
CA THR A 100 2.33 21.07 -11.47
C THR A 100 2.75 19.87 -10.63
N VAL A 101 4.01 19.82 -10.19
CA VAL A 101 4.54 18.75 -9.36
C VAL A 101 3.84 18.72 -8.00
N VAL A 102 3.67 19.86 -7.33
CA VAL A 102 2.96 19.90 -6.04
C VAL A 102 1.50 19.44 -6.19
N ILE A 103 0.75 19.95 -7.18
CA ILE A 103 -0.65 19.57 -7.38
C ILE A 103 -0.77 18.08 -7.73
N THR A 104 0.03 17.59 -8.67
CA THR A 104 -0.04 16.19 -9.10
C THR A 104 0.38 15.25 -7.99
N LEU A 105 1.43 15.57 -7.23
CA LEU A 105 1.85 14.74 -6.10
C LEU A 105 0.79 14.71 -5.01
N LEU A 106 0.26 15.86 -4.58
CA LEU A 106 -0.75 15.89 -3.53
C LEU A 106 -2.01 15.13 -3.92
N ASN A 107 -2.58 15.45 -5.10
CA ASN A 107 -3.84 14.85 -5.54
C ASN A 107 -3.71 13.33 -5.76
N LEU A 108 -2.61 12.89 -6.36
CA LEU A 108 -2.41 11.48 -6.64
C LEU A 108 -2.02 10.68 -5.38
N MET A 109 -1.21 11.25 -4.49
CA MET A 109 -0.82 10.61 -3.23
C MET A 109 -2.03 10.40 -2.33
N ILE A 110 -2.85 11.44 -2.14
CA ILE A 110 -4.05 11.36 -1.30
C ILE A 110 -5.04 10.35 -1.89
N SER A 111 -5.28 10.40 -3.21
CA SER A 111 -6.18 9.48 -3.89
C SER A 111 -5.73 8.01 -3.74
N MET A 112 -4.43 7.74 -3.96
CA MET A 112 -3.90 6.39 -3.79
C MET A 112 -3.98 5.93 -2.34
N LEU A 113 -3.61 6.79 -1.39
CA LEU A 113 -3.64 6.48 0.04
C LEU A 113 -5.06 6.10 0.49
N VAL A 114 -6.06 6.92 0.14
CA VAL A 114 -7.46 6.66 0.50
C VAL A 114 -7.93 5.33 -0.08
N ARG A 115 -7.71 5.10 -1.39
CA ARG A 115 -8.10 3.85 -2.04
C ARG A 115 -7.43 2.63 -1.40
N THR A 116 -6.14 2.73 -1.07
CA THR A 116 -5.43 1.63 -0.41
C THR A 116 -5.92 1.43 1.01
N ALA A 117 -6.20 2.51 1.75
CA ALA A 117 -6.71 2.44 3.11
C ALA A 117 -8.08 1.77 3.13
N ASP A 118 -9.01 2.14 2.26
CA ASP A 118 -10.34 1.50 2.17
C ASP A 118 -10.24 -0.01 1.89
N THR A 119 -9.28 -0.40 1.03
CA THR A 119 -9.05 -1.80 0.70
C THR A 119 -8.51 -2.58 1.90
N VAL A 120 -7.55 -2.00 2.63
CA VAL A 120 -6.93 -2.60 3.82
C VAL A 120 -7.93 -2.67 4.98
N LEU A 121 -8.67 -1.58 5.25
CA LEU A 121 -9.66 -1.50 6.33
C LEU A 121 -10.75 -2.57 6.19
N LYS A 122 -11.12 -2.97 4.97
CA LYS A 122 -12.10 -4.04 4.75
C LYS A 122 -11.66 -5.40 5.34
N ASN A 123 -10.36 -5.66 5.41
CA ASN A 123 -9.80 -6.94 5.87
C ASN A 123 -8.80 -6.80 7.03
N GLU A 124 -8.67 -5.62 7.63
CA GLU A 124 -7.66 -5.28 8.65
C GLU A 124 -7.54 -6.35 9.73
N ASP A 125 -8.68 -6.71 10.32
CA ASP A 125 -8.76 -7.65 11.41
C ASP A 125 -8.24 -9.06 11.05
N LYS A 126 -8.46 -9.48 9.78
CA LYS A 126 -8.02 -10.78 9.28
C LYS A 126 -6.53 -10.76 8.97
N GLU A 127 -6.06 -9.72 8.28
CA GLU A 127 -4.65 -9.55 7.91
C GLU A 127 -3.75 -9.38 9.14
N TRP A 128 -4.22 -8.60 10.13
CA TRP A 128 -3.53 -8.45 11.41
C TRP A 128 -3.43 -9.77 12.17
N LYS A 129 -4.54 -10.51 12.31
CA LYS A 129 -4.54 -11.82 12.99
C LYS A 129 -3.68 -12.83 12.24
N TYR A 130 -3.73 -12.85 10.91
CA TYR A 130 -2.90 -13.71 10.07
C TYR A 130 -1.41 -13.43 10.28
N THR A 131 -1.01 -12.16 10.16
CA THR A 131 0.39 -11.72 10.36
C THR A 131 0.86 -12.05 11.77
N ARG A 132 0.02 -11.82 12.79
CA ARG A 132 0.34 -12.15 14.17
C ARG A 132 0.54 -13.66 14.37
N CYS A 133 -0.33 -14.50 13.78
CA CYS A 133 -0.17 -15.94 13.81
C CYS A 133 1.11 -16.39 13.07
N GLN A 134 1.47 -15.74 11.96
CA GLN A 134 2.71 -16.02 11.24
C GLN A 134 3.94 -15.71 12.09
N ILE A 135 3.95 -14.55 12.77
CA ILE A 135 5.02 -14.20 13.71
C ILE A 135 5.11 -15.23 14.84
N TYR A 136 3.97 -15.62 15.41
CA TYR A 136 3.95 -16.66 16.45
C TYR A 136 4.43 -18.02 15.94
N ALA A 137 4.10 -18.39 14.70
CA ALA A 137 4.59 -19.61 14.07
C ALA A 137 6.12 -19.62 13.99
N GLU A 138 6.74 -18.50 13.61
CA GLU A 138 8.21 -18.35 13.57
C GLU A 138 8.84 -18.51 14.97
N TYR A 139 8.18 -18.05 16.04
CA TYR A 139 8.65 -18.25 17.41
C TYR A 139 8.44 -19.67 17.96
N PHE A 140 7.54 -20.47 17.38
CA PHE A 140 7.40 -21.88 17.74
C PHE A 140 8.51 -22.75 17.13
N GLU A 141 9.24 -22.24 16.16
CA GLU A 141 10.35 -22.97 15.56
C GLU A 141 11.56 -23.02 16.51
N TRP A 142 12.24 -24.17 16.48
CA TRP A 142 13.30 -24.50 17.43
C TRP A 142 14.50 -23.54 17.38
N PHE A 143 14.72 -22.86 16.26
CA PHE A 143 15.86 -21.97 16.05
C PHE A 143 15.61 -20.53 16.55
N SER A 144 14.42 -20.21 17.07
CA SER A 144 14.05 -18.89 17.60
C SER A 144 13.88 -18.89 19.13
N ALA A 145 14.31 -19.97 19.81
CA ALA A 145 14.13 -20.14 21.24
C ALA A 145 14.86 -19.09 22.10
N ILE A 146 15.90 -18.45 21.56
CA ILE A 146 16.75 -17.47 22.27
C ILE A 146 16.94 -16.23 21.37
N PRO A 147 16.90 -15.01 21.92
CA PRO A 147 17.13 -13.81 21.12
C PRO A 147 18.55 -13.75 20.52
N PRO A 148 18.74 -13.11 19.35
CA PRO A 148 20.07 -12.72 18.86
C PRO A 148 20.78 -11.82 19.89
N PRO A 149 22.12 -11.91 20.08
CA PRO A 149 23.12 -12.73 19.37
C PRO A 149 23.29 -14.16 19.91
N PHE A 150 22.74 -14.48 21.09
CA PHE A 150 22.92 -15.78 21.75
C PHE A 150 22.32 -16.94 20.97
N ASN A 151 21.38 -16.65 20.06
CA ASN A 151 20.81 -17.60 19.13
C ASN A 151 21.87 -18.37 18.30
N LEU A 152 22.98 -17.73 17.90
CA LEU A 152 24.03 -18.41 17.12
C LEU A 152 24.70 -19.53 17.93
N ILE A 153 25.00 -19.29 19.21
CA ILE A 153 25.65 -20.28 20.08
C ILE A 153 24.69 -21.43 20.37
N TYR A 154 23.42 -21.11 20.62
CA TYR A 154 22.38 -22.10 20.88
C TYR A 154 22.16 -23.01 19.67
N ASN A 155 21.96 -22.43 18.48
CA ASN A 155 21.71 -23.20 17.26
C ASN A 155 22.91 -24.05 16.86
N THR A 156 24.14 -23.55 17.01
CA THR A 156 25.36 -24.33 16.70
C THR A 156 25.56 -25.49 17.68
N THR A 157 25.35 -25.27 18.98
CA THR A 157 25.44 -26.33 20.00
C THR A 157 24.36 -27.38 19.79
N PHE A 158 23.12 -26.96 19.50
CA PHE A 158 22.00 -27.88 19.28
C PHE A 158 22.14 -28.67 17.97
N ALA A 159 22.64 -28.04 16.90
CA ALA A 159 22.95 -28.72 15.64
C ALA A 159 24.05 -29.79 15.84
N LEU A 160 25.10 -29.49 16.60
CA LEU A 160 26.13 -30.48 16.93
C LEU A 160 25.55 -31.65 17.74
N TYR A 161 24.71 -31.37 18.74
CA TYR A 161 24.03 -32.40 19.53
C TYR A 161 23.14 -33.29 18.64
N ARG A 162 22.33 -32.70 17.75
CA ARG A 162 21.47 -33.46 16.83
C ARG A 162 22.26 -34.27 15.81
N ALA A 163 23.41 -33.78 15.35
CA ALA A 163 24.28 -34.51 14.44
C ALA A 163 24.95 -35.73 15.10
N LEU A 164 25.22 -35.65 16.41
CA LEU A 164 25.80 -36.75 17.19
C LEU A 164 24.75 -37.77 17.64
N SER A 165 23.49 -37.37 17.77
CA SER A 165 22.39 -38.25 18.15
C SER A 165 21.88 -39.05 16.95
N SER A 166 21.74 -40.37 17.12
CA SER A 166 21.16 -41.27 16.11
C SER A 166 19.62 -41.21 16.03
N GLU A 167 18.98 -40.31 16.78
CA GLU A 167 17.52 -40.19 16.83
C GLU A 167 16.93 -39.24 15.77
N PHE A 168 17.79 -38.53 15.02
CA PHE A 168 17.39 -37.53 14.04
C PHE A 168 17.88 -37.89 12.64
N LYS A 169 17.04 -37.64 11.63
CA LYS A 169 17.36 -37.82 10.21
C LYS A 169 17.52 -36.45 9.55
N PHE A 170 18.58 -36.30 8.76
CA PHE A 170 18.84 -35.09 8.00
C PHE A 170 18.07 -35.13 6.67
N VAL A 171 17.16 -34.17 6.45
CA VAL A 171 16.35 -34.02 5.22
C VAL A 171 16.35 -32.53 4.85
N LEU A 172 16.35 -32.17 3.56
CA LEU A 172 16.15 -30.78 3.10
C LEU A 172 14.70 -30.62 2.60
N PRO A 173 14.01 -29.49 2.85
CA PRO A 173 14.49 -28.22 3.45
C PRO A 173 14.47 -28.18 4.99
N ASP A 174 13.74 -29.09 5.65
CA ASP A 174 13.56 -29.10 7.10
C ASP A 174 14.70 -29.85 7.82
N LEU A 175 15.64 -29.08 8.36
CA LEU A 175 16.83 -29.61 9.02
C LEU A 175 16.51 -30.42 10.30
N TRP A 176 17.01 -31.66 10.37
CA TRP A 176 17.02 -32.55 11.55
C TRP A 176 15.64 -32.89 12.12
N ILE A 177 14.95 -33.84 11.47
CA ILE A 177 13.62 -34.33 11.86
C ILE A 177 13.77 -35.57 12.77
N PRO A 178 13.02 -35.67 13.89
CA PRO A 178 12.98 -36.89 14.69
C PRO A 178 12.53 -38.09 13.86
N ILE A 179 13.23 -39.24 13.98
CA ILE A 179 12.92 -40.45 13.20
C ILE A 179 11.48 -40.93 13.44
N LYS A 180 10.94 -40.73 14.66
CA LYS A 180 9.55 -41.06 15.01
C LYS A 180 8.50 -40.34 14.15
N ILE A 181 8.81 -39.15 13.63
CA ILE A 181 7.93 -38.37 12.75
C ILE A 181 8.12 -38.81 11.29
N TRP A 182 9.35 -39.18 10.91
CA TRP A 182 9.68 -39.63 9.55
C TRP A 182 9.17 -41.03 9.24
N GLU A 183 9.30 -41.97 10.19
CA GLU A 183 8.84 -43.36 10.11
C GLU A 183 7.99 -43.70 11.35
N PRO A 184 6.75 -43.18 11.41
CA PRO A 184 5.83 -43.47 12.52
C PRO A 184 5.38 -44.94 12.49
N ALA A 185 4.98 -45.47 13.65
CA ALA A 185 4.42 -46.81 13.73
C ALA A 185 3.11 -46.87 12.91
N PRO A 186 2.86 -47.92 12.10
CA PRO A 186 1.68 -47.99 11.23
C PRO A 186 0.35 -47.81 12.00
N ASN A 187 0.29 -48.30 13.23
CA ASN A 187 -0.90 -48.18 14.08
C ASN A 187 -1.20 -46.74 14.48
N ASP A 188 -0.16 -45.94 14.76
CA ASP A 188 -0.31 -44.53 15.17
C ASP A 188 -0.83 -43.69 14.01
N VAL A 189 -0.32 -43.93 12.80
CA VAL A 189 -0.78 -43.28 11.56
C VAL A 189 -2.24 -43.60 11.30
N VAL A 190 -2.60 -44.89 11.30
CA VAL A 190 -3.99 -45.33 11.07
C VAL A 190 -4.95 -44.74 12.11
N MET A 191 -4.53 -44.66 13.38
CA MET A 191 -5.33 -44.08 14.44
C MET A 191 -5.50 -42.56 14.28
N GLN A 192 -4.43 -41.84 13.93
CA GLN A 192 -4.47 -40.40 13.68
C GLN A 192 -5.34 -40.06 12.47
N ASP A 193 -5.22 -40.83 11.37
CA ASP A 193 -6.03 -40.67 10.17
C ASP A 193 -7.51 -40.94 10.46
N PHE A 194 -7.82 -42.01 11.20
CA PHE A 194 -9.18 -42.31 11.61
C PHE A 194 -9.80 -41.18 12.44
N LEU A 195 -9.03 -40.64 13.41
CA LEU A 195 -9.48 -39.54 14.24
C LEU A 195 -9.69 -38.26 13.41
N TYR A 196 -8.76 -37.95 12.51
CA TYR A 196 -8.84 -36.81 11.61
C TYR A 196 -10.08 -36.91 10.70
N LEU A 197 -10.30 -38.06 10.05
CA LEU A 197 -11.46 -38.28 9.19
C LEU A 197 -12.78 -38.18 9.96
N LYS A 198 -12.83 -38.72 11.18
CA LYS A 198 -13.99 -38.61 12.06
C LYS A 198 -14.28 -37.15 12.42
N LEU A 199 -13.24 -36.37 12.76
CA LEU A 199 -13.37 -34.94 13.04
C LEU A 199 -13.84 -34.17 11.80
N MET A 200 -13.23 -34.44 10.64
CA MET A 200 -13.59 -33.79 9.37
C MET A 200 -15.04 -34.05 8.99
N ARG A 201 -15.51 -35.30 9.13
CA ARG A 201 -16.92 -35.64 8.91
C ARG A 201 -17.83 -34.85 9.85
N LEU A 202 -17.49 -34.78 11.14
CA LEU A 202 -18.28 -34.06 12.13
C LEU A 202 -18.32 -32.55 11.85
N LEU A 203 -17.20 -31.94 11.48
CA LEU A 203 -17.12 -30.53 11.09
C LEU A 203 -17.94 -30.26 9.82
N PHE A 204 -17.86 -31.15 8.82
CA PHE A 204 -18.65 -31.03 7.60
C PHE A 204 -20.15 -31.14 7.85
N GLU A 205 -20.58 -32.10 8.68
CA GLU A 205 -21.97 -32.24 9.07
C GLU A 205 -22.46 -30.97 9.79
N ARG A 206 -21.70 -30.44 10.75
CA ARG A 206 -22.03 -29.17 11.44
C ARG A 206 -22.11 -27.99 10.47
N TYR A 207 -21.16 -27.88 9.56
CA TYR A 207 -21.16 -26.84 8.54
C TYR A 207 -22.38 -26.92 7.64
N ARG A 208 -22.71 -28.12 7.13
CA ARG A 208 -23.91 -28.36 6.31
C ARG A 208 -25.18 -27.96 7.06
N PHE A 209 -25.35 -28.44 8.30
CA PHE A 209 -26.52 -28.08 9.12
C PHE A 209 -26.60 -26.58 9.41
N SER A 210 -25.48 -25.92 9.70
CA SER A 210 -25.43 -24.47 9.90
C SER A 210 -25.84 -23.70 8.65
N ASN A 211 -25.38 -24.13 7.47
CA ASN A 211 -25.75 -23.50 6.20
C ASN A 211 -27.22 -23.71 5.87
N GLU A 212 -27.73 -24.94 5.98
CA GLU A 212 -29.15 -25.25 5.76
C GLU A 212 -30.05 -24.40 6.67
N TYR A 213 -29.68 -24.29 7.94
CA TYR A 213 -30.38 -23.43 8.89
C TYR A 213 -30.34 -21.95 8.49
N HIS A 214 -29.17 -21.44 8.09
CA HIS A 214 -29.02 -20.05 7.65
C HIS A 214 -29.91 -19.72 6.43
N TYR A 215 -29.94 -20.59 5.42
CA TYR A 215 -30.82 -20.42 4.25
C TYR A 215 -32.29 -20.45 4.64
N GLN A 216 -32.71 -21.38 5.51
CA GLN A 216 -34.09 -21.44 5.97
C GLN A 216 -34.50 -20.21 6.78
N THR A 217 -33.61 -19.67 7.61
CA THR A 217 -33.89 -18.45 8.38
C THR A 217 -34.01 -17.23 7.48
N ILE A 218 -33.09 -17.03 6.52
CA ILE A 218 -33.19 -15.93 5.54
C ILE A 218 -34.52 -16.01 4.77
N MET A 219 -34.89 -17.21 4.31
CA MET A 219 -36.15 -17.41 3.60
C MET A 219 -37.37 -17.11 4.47
N LYS A 220 -37.34 -17.48 5.76
CA LYS A 220 -38.41 -17.14 6.72
C LYS A 220 -38.50 -15.64 6.96
N ASP A 221 -37.37 -14.97 7.19
CA ASP A 221 -37.31 -13.52 7.40
C ASP A 221 -37.85 -12.76 6.19
N ASP A 222 -37.52 -13.20 4.97
CA ASP A 222 -38.05 -12.61 3.74
C ASP A 222 -39.57 -12.82 3.63
N VAL A 223 -40.07 -14.02 3.91
CA VAL A 223 -41.52 -14.31 3.93
C VAL A 223 -42.25 -13.45 4.96
N GLU A 224 -41.71 -13.28 6.16
CA GLU A 224 -42.28 -12.41 7.20
C GLU A 224 -42.32 -10.95 6.74
N ARG A 225 -41.25 -10.44 6.12
CA ARG A 225 -41.23 -9.08 5.52
C ARG A 225 -42.31 -8.91 4.44
N PHE A 226 -42.55 -9.90 3.60
CA PHE A 226 -43.61 -9.84 2.59
C PHE A 226 -45.00 -9.82 3.23
N ILE A 227 -45.25 -10.63 4.27
CA ILE A 227 -46.53 -10.66 4.99
C ILE A 227 -46.79 -9.32 5.69
N ASP A 228 -45.79 -8.73 6.33
CA ASP A 228 -45.94 -7.45 7.01
C ASP A 228 -46.15 -6.29 6.02
N LYS A 229 -45.48 -6.34 4.86
CA LYS A 229 -45.75 -5.41 3.76
C LYS A 229 -47.18 -5.56 3.24
N ASP A 230 -47.69 -6.79 3.07
CA ASP A 230 -49.05 -7.05 2.61
C ASP A 230 -50.11 -6.59 3.65
N LYS A 231 -49.83 -6.75 4.95
CA LYS A 231 -50.67 -6.20 6.04
C LYS A 231 -50.69 -4.67 6.04
N GLN A 232 -49.56 -4.01 5.76
CA GLN A 232 -49.51 -2.54 5.65
C GLN A 232 -50.22 -2.01 4.40
N THR A 233 -50.19 -2.75 3.28
CA THR A 233 -50.86 -2.34 2.03
C THR A 233 -52.35 -2.63 1.99
N ARG A 234 -52.89 -3.43 2.92
CA ARG A 234 -54.34 -3.53 3.10
C ARG A 234 -54.84 -2.22 3.73
N PRO A 235 -55.58 -1.35 3.01
CA PRO A 235 -56.28 -0.27 3.68
C PRO A 235 -57.21 -0.90 4.73
N LEU A 236 -57.15 -0.38 5.96
CA LEU A 236 -58.12 -0.68 7.00
C LEU A 236 -59.51 -0.27 6.48
N LEU A 237 -60.19 -1.19 5.79
CA LEU A 237 -61.62 -1.14 5.58
C LEU A 237 -62.29 -1.48 6.92
N SER A 238 -62.10 -0.59 7.89
CA SER A 238 -63.02 -0.43 9.00
C SER A 238 -64.24 0.28 8.43
N PHE A 239 -65.11 -0.50 7.77
CA PHE A 239 -66.48 -0.06 7.60
C PHE A 239 -67.13 -0.09 8.98
N MET A 240 -67.43 1.10 9.47
CA MET A 240 -68.25 1.38 10.64
C MET A 240 -69.55 0.57 10.64
N ASN A 241 -69.89 0.06 11.84
CA ASN A 241 -71.21 -0.01 12.49
C ASN A 241 -71.28 -1.31 13.31
N SER A 242 -71.59 -1.39 14.59
CA SER A 242 -71.97 -0.48 15.69
C SER A 242 -71.99 -1.33 16.98
N PRO A 243 -71.98 -0.76 18.20
CA PRO A 243 -71.85 -1.54 19.43
C PRO A 243 -73.21 -1.98 20.00
N THR A 244 -73.32 -3.22 20.49
CA THR A 244 -74.18 -3.66 21.62
C THR A 244 -73.77 -5.12 21.94
N MET A 245 -73.27 -5.50 23.11
CA MET A 245 -73.83 -5.49 24.47
C MET A 245 -73.94 -6.95 24.95
N SER A 246 -73.14 -7.27 25.98
CA SER A 246 -73.33 -8.27 27.04
C SER A 246 -74.26 -9.47 26.81
N SER A 247 -73.70 -10.68 26.89
CA SER A 247 -74.32 -11.75 27.69
C SER A 247 -73.27 -12.73 28.23
N LYS A 248 -73.37 -12.99 29.54
CA LYS A 248 -72.62 -13.99 30.31
C LYS A 248 -73.00 -15.41 29.89
N MET A 249 -72.03 -16.32 29.98
CA MET A 249 -72.19 -17.73 30.38
C MET A 249 -70.77 -18.23 30.70
N ILE A 250 -70.30 -18.23 31.96
CA ILE A 250 -70.38 -19.34 32.94
C ILE A 250 -70.48 -20.72 32.28
N ALA A 251 -69.42 -21.54 32.39
CA ALA A 251 -69.45 -22.82 33.11
C ALA A 251 -68.15 -23.64 32.90
N TYR A 252 -67.57 -24.01 34.05
CA TYR A 252 -66.60 -25.09 34.39
C TYR A 252 -65.27 -25.21 33.65
#